data_AF-A0A532TD07-F1
#
_entry.id   AF-A0A532TD07-F1
#
_cell.length_a   1.000
_cell.length_b   1.000
_cell.length_c   1.000
_cell.angle_alpha   90.00
_cell.angle_beta   90.00
_cell.angle_gamma   90.00
#
_symmetry.space_group_name_H-M   'P 1'
#
loop_
_entity.id
_entity.type
_entity.pdbx_description
1 polymer ?
#
loop_
_entity_poly.entity_id
_entity_poly.type
_entity_poly.pdbx_seq_one_letter_code
_entity_poly.pdbx_strand_id
1 'polypeptide(L)'
;MELLDNLIISSHSEEYKIELFKGDLTDMRPNEEVDILVVSAFPNDYIPVPGTLIGALYEKGISVSELAAKKAIDLREMCSCWLSEEIIAQHPGIQFKRIFYFEPLFRGKPVQVVGDIFRSLTPILGDEFSITKVAMPLVACGNQGTPVTKMLPPLLDAAVHWMSFGIPLKNLKIVSHSTAQAMQVQRVFAELKQKYETLVIDINKEKAQNYDIFISYSHETST
;
A
#
# COMPACT_ATOMS: atom_id res chain seq x y z
N MET A 1 0.06 16.44 5.25
CA MET A 1 -0.45 15.46 6.23
C MET A 1 0.32 15.54 7.55
N GLU A 2 -0.21 14.98 8.64
CA GLU A 2 0.41 14.89 9.97
C GLU A 2 1.01 13.49 10.16
N LEU A 3 2.33 13.38 10.37
CA LEU A 3 2.99 12.11 10.67
C LEU A 3 2.66 11.69 12.10
N LEU A 4 2.11 10.49 12.27
CA LEU A 4 1.73 9.93 13.56
C LEU A 4 2.84 9.08 14.17
N ASP A 5 3.43 8.21 13.33
CA ASP A 5 4.55 7.34 13.69
C ASP A 5 5.16 6.72 12.42
N ASN A 6 6.29 6.03 12.56
CA ASN A 6 6.94 5.30 11.49
C ASN A 6 7.65 4.03 11.99
N LEU A 7 7.90 3.12 11.04
CA LEU A 7 8.78 1.97 11.17
C LEU A 7 9.84 2.05 10.08
N ILE A 8 11.10 1.92 10.49
CA ILE A 8 12.25 1.87 9.59
C ILE A 8 12.68 0.41 9.44
N ILE A 9 12.86 -0.02 8.21
CA ILE A 9 13.37 -1.34 7.85
C ILE A 9 14.68 -1.09 7.11
N SER A 10 15.82 -1.37 7.76
CA SER A 10 17.12 -1.34 7.09
C SER A 10 17.33 -2.68 6.37
N SER A 11 17.70 -2.69 5.10
CA SER A 11 18.15 -3.92 4.42
C SER A 11 19.39 -3.64 3.60
N HIS A 12 20.47 -4.39 3.87
CA HIS A 12 21.82 -4.13 3.34
C HIS A 12 22.27 -2.67 3.60
N SER A 13 22.14 -1.80 2.59
CA SER A 13 22.52 -0.38 2.60
C SER A 13 21.35 0.57 2.28
N GLU A 14 20.16 0.03 2.11
CA GLU A 14 18.95 0.79 1.77
C GLU A 14 18.02 0.87 2.98
N GLU A 15 17.37 2.03 3.11
CA GLU A 15 16.40 2.29 4.17
C GLU A 15 15.00 2.32 3.58
N TYR A 16 14.13 1.48 4.15
CA TYR A 16 12.74 1.36 3.78
C TYR A 16 11.87 1.92 4.91
N LYS A 17 10.78 2.60 4.58
CA LYS A 17 9.93 3.30 5.55
C LYS A 17 8.47 2.95 5.41
N ILE A 18 7.86 2.51 6.50
CA ILE A 18 6.42 2.46 6.65
C ILE A 18 6.02 3.64 7.55
N GLU A 19 5.21 4.55 7.04
CA GLU A 19 4.82 5.77 7.74
C GLU A 19 3.31 5.82 7.93
N LEU A 20 2.88 6.18 9.14
CA LEU A 20 1.48 6.34 9.48
C LEU A 20 1.14 7.82 9.54
N PHE A 21 0.13 8.23 8.78
CA PHE A 21 -0.29 9.63 8.72
C PHE A 21 -1.75 9.81 9.09
N LYS A 22 -2.06 11.01 9.58
CA LYS A 22 -3.40 11.58 9.58
C LYS A 22 -3.48 12.66 8.50
N GLY A 23 -4.51 12.63 7.67
CA GLY A 23 -4.77 13.69 6.71
C GLY A 23 -5.54 13.25 5.47
N ASP A 24 -5.49 14.09 4.45
CA ASP A 24 -6.12 13.88 3.15
C ASP A 24 -5.07 13.53 2.10
N LEU A 25 -5.28 12.40 1.42
CA LEU A 25 -4.42 11.91 0.33
C LEU A 25 -4.49 12.78 -0.93
N THR A 26 -5.43 13.71 -1.01
CA THR A 26 -5.59 14.67 -2.10
C THR A 26 -5.06 16.07 -1.76
N ASP A 27 -4.48 16.23 -0.57
CA ASP A 27 -3.88 17.47 -0.06
C ASP A 27 -2.50 17.20 0.58
N MET A 28 -1.63 16.59 -0.22
CA MET A 28 -0.24 16.31 0.14
C MET A 28 0.66 17.52 -0.12
N ARG A 29 1.61 17.75 0.79
CA ARG A 29 2.68 18.75 0.61
C ARG A 29 3.71 18.23 -0.40
N PRO A 30 4.49 19.10 -1.08
CA PRO A 30 5.50 18.65 -2.05
C PRO A 30 6.52 17.65 -1.49
N ASN A 31 6.92 17.78 -0.21
CA ASN A 31 7.82 16.82 0.42
C ASN A 31 7.15 15.49 0.81
N GLU A 32 5.84 15.37 0.61
CA GLU A 32 5.05 14.17 0.84
C GLU A 32 4.76 13.38 -0.45
N GLU A 33 5.37 13.77 -1.57
CA GLU A 33 5.16 13.12 -2.86
C GLU A 33 5.33 11.60 -2.84
N VAL A 34 4.54 10.93 -3.68
CA VAL A 34 4.60 9.49 -3.93
C VAL A 34 4.48 9.22 -5.43
N ASP A 35 4.88 8.04 -5.88
CA ASP A 35 4.73 7.65 -7.27
C ASP A 35 3.30 7.17 -7.53
N ILE A 36 2.74 6.42 -6.57
CA ILE A 36 1.40 5.81 -6.66
C ILE A 36 0.54 6.21 -5.47
N LEU A 37 -0.70 6.60 -5.76
CA LEU A 37 -1.82 6.58 -4.83
C LEU A 37 -2.64 5.30 -5.03
N VAL A 38 -2.81 4.50 -3.97
CA VAL A 38 -3.72 3.36 -3.99
C VAL A 38 -5.14 3.83 -3.69
N VAL A 39 -6.07 3.44 -4.55
CA VAL A 39 -7.52 3.59 -4.35
C VAL A 39 -8.13 2.19 -4.32
N SER A 40 -9.04 1.92 -3.39
CA SER A 40 -9.74 0.64 -3.33
C SER A 40 -11.24 0.82 -3.17
N ALA A 41 -11.99 0.17 -4.05
CA ALA A 41 -13.45 0.27 -4.14
C ALA A 41 -14.05 -0.94 -4.90
N PHE A 42 -15.36 -0.95 -5.12
CA PHE A 42 -16.02 -2.04 -5.83
C PHE A 42 -15.67 -2.06 -7.33
N PRO A 43 -15.69 -3.26 -7.95
CA PRO A 43 -15.47 -3.40 -9.39
C PRO A 43 -16.34 -2.47 -10.23
N ASN A 44 -15.71 -1.68 -11.09
CA ASN A 44 -16.34 -0.73 -12.01
C ASN A 44 -17.19 0.36 -11.33
N ASP A 45 -17.03 0.56 -10.02
CA ASP A 45 -17.69 1.62 -9.27
C ASP A 45 -16.75 2.81 -9.10
N TYR A 46 -16.84 3.76 -10.03
CA TYR A 46 -16.02 4.96 -10.07
C TYR A 46 -16.81 6.22 -9.69
N ILE A 47 -17.95 6.05 -9.01
CA ILE A 47 -18.85 7.16 -8.70
C ILE A 47 -18.18 8.07 -7.65
N PRO A 48 -18.09 9.40 -7.89
CA PRO A 48 -17.49 10.34 -6.94
C PRO A 48 -18.45 10.63 -5.79
N VAL A 49 -18.53 9.69 -4.84
CA VAL A 49 -19.38 9.84 -3.65
C VAL A 49 -18.71 10.83 -2.68
N PRO A 50 -19.37 11.91 -2.26
CA PRO A 50 -18.82 12.87 -1.30
C PRO A 50 -18.37 12.19 0.00
N GLY A 51 -17.24 12.64 0.54
CA GLY A 51 -16.63 12.07 1.75
C GLY A 51 -15.87 10.74 1.52
N THR A 52 -15.76 10.27 0.27
CA THR A 52 -14.87 9.17 -0.11
C THR A 52 -13.61 9.69 -0.80
N LEU A 53 -12.58 8.84 -0.92
CA LEU A 53 -11.37 9.19 -1.66
C LEU A 53 -11.66 9.51 -3.13
N ILE A 54 -12.59 8.79 -3.77
CA ILE A 54 -13.00 9.06 -5.17
C ILE A 54 -13.69 10.42 -5.26
N GLY A 55 -14.55 10.76 -4.31
CA GLY A 55 -15.18 12.08 -4.22
C GLY A 55 -14.14 13.21 -4.06
N ALA A 56 -13.19 13.04 -3.14
CA ALA A 56 -12.12 14.02 -2.91
C ALA A 56 -11.24 14.21 -4.16
N LEU A 57 -10.89 13.13 -4.86
CA LEU A 57 -10.15 13.20 -6.13
C LEU A 57 -10.93 14.01 -7.18
N TYR A 58 -12.22 13.76 -7.30
CA TYR A 58 -13.08 14.45 -8.25
C TYR A 58 -13.19 15.95 -7.95
N GLU A 59 -13.29 16.34 -6.67
CA GLU A 59 -13.25 17.74 -6.24
C GLU A 59 -11.93 18.44 -6.60
N LYS A 60 -10.82 17.69 -6.72
CA LYS A 60 -9.52 18.19 -7.20
C LYS A 60 -9.36 18.10 -8.73
N GLY A 61 -10.42 17.75 -9.46
CA GLY A 61 -10.42 17.64 -10.92
C GLY A 61 -9.83 16.34 -11.46
N ILE A 62 -9.67 15.30 -10.61
CA ILE A 62 -9.21 13.97 -11.03
C ILE A 62 -10.42 13.04 -11.11
N SER A 63 -10.87 12.75 -12.32
CA SER A 63 -11.97 11.82 -12.57
C SER A 63 -11.46 10.38 -12.69
N VAL A 64 -11.78 9.54 -11.70
CA VAL A 64 -11.41 8.11 -11.73
C VAL A 64 -12.06 7.39 -12.91
N SER A 65 -13.27 7.77 -13.32
CA SER A 65 -13.94 7.17 -14.48
C SER A 65 -13.25 7.50 -15.79
N GLU A 66 -12.71 8.73 -15.94
CA GLU A 66 -11.92 9.12 -17.11
C GLU A 66 -10.58 8.39 -17.15
N LEU A 67 -9.90 8.26 -16.00
CA LEU A 67 -8.68 7.45 -15.89
C LEU A 67 -8.94 5.97 -16.19
N ALA A 68 -10.07 5.42 -15.73
CA ALA A 68 -10.45 4.06 -16.03
C ALA A 68 -10.74 3.82 -17.52
N ALA A 69 -11.11 4.85 -18.29
CA ALA A 69 -11.25 4.74 -19.74
C ALA A 69 -9.91 4.70 -20.48
N LYS A 70 -8.81 5.11 -19.83
CA LYS A 70 -7.45 5.23 -20.38
C LYS A 70 -6.42 4.66 -19.41
N LYS A 71 -6.44 3.34 -19.24
CA LYS A 71 -5.53 2.62 -18.34
C LYS A 71 -4.17 2.44 -19.02
N ALA A 72 -3.10 2.67 -18.27
CA ALA A 72 -1.75 2.29 -18.71
C ALA A 72 -1.58 0.76 -18.63
N ILE A 73 -2.10 0.14 -17.57
CA ILE A 73 -2.10 -1.31 -17.38
C ILE A 73 -3.49 -1.74 -16.88
N ASP A 74 -4.08 -2.75 -17.50
CA ASP A 74 -5.32 -3.39 -17.05
C ASP A 74 -5.06 -4.85 -16.65
N LEU A 75 -5.07 -5.12 -15.35
CA LEU A 75 -4.91 -6.47 -14.77
C LEU A 75 -6.18 -6.91 -14.04
N ARG A 76 -7.35 -6.36 -14.38
CA ARG A 76 -8.59 -6.63 -13.62
C ARG A 76 -8.94 -8.12 -13.60
N GLU A 77 -8.70 -8.83 -14.70
CA GLU A 77 -8.95 -10.27 -14.81
C GLU A 77 -7.97 -11.12 -13.99
N MET A 78 -6.71 -10.68 -13.85
CA MET A 78 -5.64 -11.45 -13.21
C MET A 78 -5.46 -11.12 -11.73
N CYS A 79 -5.56 -9.83 -11.39
CA CYS A 79 -5.21 -9.29 -10.07
C CYS A 79 -6.25 -8.29 -9.54
N SER A 80 -7.40 -8.14 -10.19
CA SER A 80 -8.45 -7.19 -9.76
C SER A 80 -7.93 -5.75 -9.62
N CYS A 81 -6.99 -5.34 -10.47
CA CYS A 81 -6.41 -4.01 -10.39
C CYS A 81 -6.13 -3.42 -11.76
N TRP A 82 -5.90 -2.11 -11.78
CA TRP A 82 -5.36 -1.40 -12.94
C TRP A 82 -4.52 -0.21 -12.50
N LEU A 83 -3.67 0.26 -13.41
CA LEU A 83 -2.83 1.44 -13.24
C LEU A 83 -3.26 2.53 -14.22
N SER A 84 -3.42 3.76 -13.72
CA SER A 84 -3.70 4.91 -14.57
C SER A 84 -2.52 5.28 -15.46
N GLU A 85 -2.80 6.01 -16.55
CA GLU A 85 -1.81 6.90 -17.15
C GLU A 85 -1.26 7.92 -16.12
N GLU A 86 -0.19 8.62 -16.50
CA GLU A 86 0.39 9.65 -15.65
C GLU A 86 -0.58 10.82 -15.47
N ILE A 87 -0.71 11.28 -14.24
CA ILE A 87 -1.63 12.34 -13.86
C ILE A 87 -0.85 13.64 -13.84
N ILE A 88 -1.14 14.51 -14.80
CA ILE A 88 -0.63 15.87 -14.83
C ILE A 88 -1.55 16.73 -13.95
N ALA A 89 -1.19 16.85 -12.68
CA ALA A 89 -2.02 17.56 -11.73
C ALA A 89 -1.93 19.08 -11.88
N GLN A 90 -3.08 19.74 -11.89
CA GLN A 90 -3.16 21.20 -11.84
C GLN A 90 -3.23 21.73 -10.40
N HIS A 91 -3.68 20.90 -9.46
CA HIS A 91 -3.85 21.27 -8.06
C HIS A 91 -2.57 20.96 -7.25
N PRO A 92 -2.01 21.93 -6.49
CA PRO A 92 -0.73 21.76 -5.79
C PRO A 92 -0.76 20.73 -4.65
N GLY A 93 -1.94 20.36 -4.14
CA GLY A 93 -2.11 19.28 -3.16
C GLY A 93 -2.01 17.87 -3.75
N ILE A 94 -2.03 17.72 -5.08
CA ILE A 94 -1.85 16.43 -5.72
C ILE A 94 -0.36 16.18 -5.92
N GLN A 95 0.16 15.25 -5.13
CA GLN A 95 1.59 14.89 -5.11
C GLN A 95 1.78 13.39 -5.39
N PHE A 96 0.94 12.83 -6.26
CA PHE A 96 1.09 11.47 -6.78
C PHE A 96 1.08 11.50 -8.31
N LYS A 97 1.85 10.61 -8.93
CA LYS A 97 1.98 10.55 -10.40
C LYS A 97 0.92 9.67 -11.04
N ARG A 98 0.45 8.62 -10.34
CA ARG A 98 -0.51 7.64 -10.86
C ARG A 98 -1.46 7.15 -9.78
N ILE A 99 -2.60 6.62 -10.21
CA ILE A 99 -3.52 5.85 -9.36
C ILE A 99 -3.37 4.37 -9.67
N PHE A 100 -3.09 3.60 -8.63
CA PHE A 100 -3.27 2.15 -8.61
C PHE A 100 -4.66 1.87 -8.03
N TYR A 101 -5.54 1.35 -8.85
CA TYR A 101 -6.91 1.05 -8.44
C TYR A 101 -7.07 -0.44 -8.18
N PHE A 102 -7.45 -0.79 -6.95
CA PHE A 102 -7.67 -2.16 -6.51
C PHE A 102 -9.16 -2.42 -6.26
N GLU A 103 -9.74 -3.26 -7.11
CA GLU A 103 -11.18 -3.53 -7.18
C GLU A 103 -11.53 -5.02 -7.15
N PRO A 104 -11.33 -5.70 -6.01
CA PRO A 104 -11.62 -7.12 -5.88
C PRO A 104 -13.12 -7.41 -6.01
N LEU A 105 -13.46 -8.47 -6.75
CA LEU A 105 -14.85 -8.98 -6.88
C LEU A 105 -15.47 -9.38 -5.54
N PHE A 106 -14.67 -10.00 -4.68
CA PHE A 106 -15.11 -10.53 -3.39
C PHE A 106 -14.41 -9.82 -2.24
N ARG A 107 -15.16 -9.56 -1.17
CA ARG A 107 -14.59 -9.10 0.08
C ARG A 107 -13.93 -10.28 0.79
N GLY A 108 -12.61 -10.28 0.84
CA GLY A 108 -11.83 -11.22 1.65
C GLY A 108 -11.79 -10.83 3.13
N LYS A 109 -11.23 -11.70 3.96
CA LYS A 109 -10.78 -11.34 5.31
C LYS A 109 -9.67 -10.27 5.21
N PRO A 110 -9.42 -9.45 6.24
CA PRO A 110 -8.40 -8.40 6.21
C PRO A 110 -7.02 -8.86 5.68
N VAL A 111 -6.53 -10.00 6.16
CA VAL A 111 -5.27 -10.62 5.70
C VAL A 111 -5.27 -10.90 4.19
N GLN A 112 -6.39 -11.39 3.66
CA GLN A 112 -6.52 -11.72 2.23
C GLN A 112 -6.52 -10.43 1.40
N VAL A 113 -7.31 -9.43 1.80
CA VAL A 113 -7.38 -8.13 1.10
C VAL A 113 -6.01 -7.47 1.05
N VAL A 114 -5.28 -7.47 2.17
CA VAL A 114 -3.91 -6.94 2.22
C VAL A 114 -2.98 -7.72 1.29
N GLY A 115 -2.98 -9.05 1.38
CA GLY A 115 -2.15 -9.90 0.53
C GLY A 115 -2.43 -9.67 -0.95
N ASP A 116 -3.71 -9.50 -1.31
CA ASP A 116 -4.14 -9.21 -2.66
C ASP A 116 -3.63 -7.85 -3.16
N ILE A 117 -3.68 -6.79 -2.34
CA ILE A 117 -3.12 -5.48 -2.70
C ILE A 117 -1.64 -5.58 -3.03
N PHE A 118 -0.83 -6.16 -2.13
CA PHE A 118 0.62 -6.26 -2.36
C PHE A 118 0.95 -7.15 -3.56
N ARG A 119 0.29 -8.29 -3.69
CA ARG A 119 0.44 -9.18 -4.86
C ARG A 119 0.10 -8.47 -6.17
N SER A 120 -0.93 -7.63 -6.15
CA SER A 120 -1.40 -6.87 -7.31
C SER A 120 -0.49 -5.68 -7.64
N LEU A 121 0.27 -5.17 -6.66
CA LEU A 121 1.31 -4.17 -6.87
C LEU A 121 2.57 -4.78 -7.47
N THR A 122 2.94 -6.02 -7.11
CA THR A 122 4.17 -6.68 -7.59
C THR A 122 4.44 -6.55 -9.10
N PRO A 123 3.49 -6.84 -10.03
CA PRO A 123 3.76 -6.71 -11.46
C PRO A 123 3.97 -5.26 -11.92
N ILE A 124 3.50 -4.28 -11.14
CA ILE A 124 3.58 -2.85 -11.47
C ILE A 124 4.86 -2.22 -10.91
N LEU A 125 5.35 -2.72 -9.77
CA LEU A 125 6.56 -2.23 -9.12
C LEU A 125 7.85 -2.51 -9.92
N GLY A 126 7.78 -3.14 -11.10
CA GLY A 126 8.93 -3.35 -11.97
C GLY A 126 9.56 -2.06 -12.51
N ASP A 127 10.68 -2.21 -13.22
CA ASP A 127 11.54 -1.09 -13.62
C ASP A 127 10.88 -0.07 -14.57
N GLU A 128 9.81 -0.46 -15.30
CA GLU A 128 9.16 0.39 -16.31
C GLU A 128 8.71 1.75 -15.76
N PHE A 129 8.19 1.78 -14.53
CA PHE A 129 7.66 3.02 -13.92
C PHE A 129 8.51 3.56 -12.78
N SER A 130 9.60 2.86 -12.40
CA SER A 130 10.50 3.26 -11.30
C SER A 130 9.76 3.60 -10.00
N ILE A 131 8.74 2.81 -9.65
CA ILE A 131 7.89 3.09 -8.48
C ILE A 131 8.60 2.68 -7.21
N THR A 132 8.78 3.65 -6.31
CA THR A 132 9.43 3.41 -5.01
C THR A 132 8.65 3.96 -3.82
N LYS A 133 7.72 4.89 -4.06
CA LYS A 133 6.90 5.52 -3.02
C LYS A 133 5.41 5.27 -3.29
N VAL A 134 4.70 4.74 -2.32
CA VAL A 134 3.26 4.47 -2.39
C VAL A 134 2.55 5.13 -1.22
N ALA A 135 1.44 5.81 -1.47
CA ALA A 135 0.49 6.22 -0.44
C ALA A 135 -0.82 5.47 -0.60
N MET A 136 -1.46 5.14 0.51
CA MET A 136 -2.75 4.46 0.51
C MET A 136 -3.57 4.81 1.74
N PRO A 137 -4.92 4.79 1.65
CA PRO A 137 -5.75 4.89 2.83
C PRO A 137 -5.56 3.64 3.71
N LEU A 138 -5.94 3.73 4.98
CA LEU A 138 -6.19 2.53 5.77
C LEU A 138 -7.39 1.77 5.18
N VAL A 139 -7.09 0.81 4.31
CA VAL A 139 -8.06 0.11 3.47
C VAL A 139 -9.16 -0.57 4.27
N ALA A 140 -10.38 -0.58 3.74
CA ALA A 140 -11.60 -1.11 4.36
C ALA A 140 -11.99 -0.57 5.75
N CYS A 141 -11.25 0.38 6.34
CA CYS A 141 -11.58 0.99 7.63
C CYS A 141 -12.47 2.25 7.53
N GLY A 142 -12.76 2.72 6.32
CA GLY A 142 -13.74 3.77 6.04
C GLY A 142 -15.17 3.22 5.98
N ASN A 143 -15.89 3.46 4.88
CA ASN A 143 -17.28 3.03 4.69
C ASN A 143 -17.50 1.51 4.80
N GLN A 144 -16.45 0.70 4.65
CA GLN A 144 -16.52 -0.75 4.82
C GLN A 144 -16.51 -1.19 6.30
N GLY A 145 -16.16 -0.29 7.23
CA GLY A 145 -16.34 -0.49 8.68
C GLY A 145 -15.41 -1.52 9.32
N THR A 146 -14.33 -1.94 8.66
CA THR A 146 -13.39 -2.89 9.26
C THR A 146 -12.66 -2.24 10.44
N PRO A 147 -12.61 -2.86 11.62
CA PRO A 147 -11.88 -2.31 12.76
C PRO A 147 -10.38 -2.16 12.48
N VAL A 148 -9.79 -1.04 12.91
CA VAL A 148 -8.34 -0.77 12.81
C VAL A 148 -7.52 -1.92 13.41
N THR A 149 -7.94 -2.45 14.56
CA THR A 149 -7.29 -3.57 15.26
C THR A 149 -7.25 -4.86 14.45
N LYS A 150 -8.09 -5.01 13.42
CA LYS A 150 -8.11 -6.18 12.54
C LYS A 150 -7.39 -5.95 11.22
N MET A 151 -7.28 -4.70 10.76
CA MET A 151 -6.69 -4.38 9.46
C MET A 151 -5.23 -3.94 9.57
N LEU A 152 -4.88 -3.15 10.58
CA LEU A 152 -3.53 -2.63 10.72
C LEU A 152 -2.46 -3.73 10.92
N PRO A 153 -2.66 -4.74 11.79
CA PRO A 153 -1.66 -5.80 11.96
C PRO A 153 -1.33 -6.56 10.66
N PRO A 154 -2.29 -7.15 9.90
CA PRO A 154 -1.93 -7.85 8.67
C PRO A 154 -1.30 -6.93 7.63
N LEU A 155 -1.70 -5.65 7.62
CA LEU A 155 -1.12 -4.66 6.73
C LEU A 155 0.36 -4.40 7.02
N LEU A 156 0.71 -4.26 8.29
CA LEU A 156 2.11 -4.12 8.72
C LEU A 156 2.90 -5.40 8.51
N ASP A 157 2.33 -6.57 8.82
CA ASP A 157 2.96 -7.88 8.57
C ASP A 157 3.33 -8.02 7.08
N ALA A 158 2.38 -7.72 6.17
CA ALA A 158 2.63 -7.77 4.74
C ALA A 158 3.67 -6.71 4.30
N ALA A 159 3.51 -5.46 4.72
CA ALA A 159 4.44 -4.39 4.34
C ALA A 159 5.88 -4.70 4.77
N VAL A 160 6.08 -5.13 6.02
CA VAL A 160 7.40 -5.52 6.54
C VAL A 160 7.97 -6.68 5.74
N HIS A 161 7.17 -7.72 5.50
CA HIS A 161 7.60 -8.87 4.71
C HIS A 161 8.03 -8.44 3.30
N TRP A 162 7.14 -7.82 2.53
CA TRP A 162 7.42 -7.44 1.15
C TRP A 162 8.61 -6.50 1.03
N MET A 163 8.67 -5.43 1.83
CA MET A 163 9.79 -4.48 1.81
C MET A 163 11.11 -5.12 2.27
N SER A 164 11.05 -6.17 3.09
CA SER A 164 12.23 -6.97 3.43
C SER A 164 12.62 -7.97 2.34
N PHE A 165 11.72 -8.44 1.49
CA PHE A 165 11.98 -9.52 0.52
C PHE A 165 12.11 -9.06 -0.94
N GLY A 166 12.53 -7.81 -1.16
CA GLY A 166 13.12 -7.39 -2.43
C GLY A 166 12.19 -6.75 -3.44
N ILE A 167 10.99 -6.31 -3.05
CA ILE A 167 10.23 -5.38 -3.90
C ILE A 167 10.88 -3.98 -3.84
N PRO A 168 10.88 -3.21 -4.93
CA PRO A 168 11.51 -1.88 -4.97
C PRO A 168 10.66 -0.79 -4.28
N LEU A 169 9.82 -1.15 -3.32
CA LEU A 169 9.00 -0.21 -2.56
C LEU A 169 9.77 0.34 -1.37
N LYS A 170 10.40 1.50 -1.52
CA LYS A 170 11.18 2.17 -0.45
C LYS A 170 10.33 2.85 0.61
N ASN A 171 9.15 3.37 0.25
CA ASN A 171 8.31 4.10 1.19
C ASN A 171 6.83 3.78 0.99
N LEU A 172 6.17 3.36 2.07
CA LEU A 172 4.74 3.13 2.15
C LEU A 172 4.11 4.08 3.17
N LYS A 173 3.19 4.94 2.73
CA LYS A 173 2.40 5.83 3.58
C LYS A 173 0.99 5.28 3.75
N ILE A 174 0.61 5.00 4.98
CA ILE A 174 -0.73 4.55 5.34
C ILE A 174 -1.45 5.70 6.03
N VAL A 175 -2.54 6.18 5.42
CA VAL A 175 -3.18 7.43 5.82
C VAL A 175 -4.57 7.16 6.41
N SER A 176 -4.80 7.72 7.59
CA SER A 176 -6.11 7.78 8.24
C SER A 176 -6.73 9.15 8.01
N HIS A 177 -7.98 9.20 7.54
CA HIS A 177 -8.63 10.46 7.23
C HIS A 177 -9.16 11.18 8.48
N SER A 178 -9.83 10.44 9.38
CA SER A 178 -10.46 11.04 10.57
C SER A 178 -9.54 11.01 11.79
N THR A 179 -9.68 12.01 12.67
CA THR A 179 -8.96 12.08 13.95
C THR A 179 -9.22 10.85 14.82
N ALA A 180 -10.46 10.34 14.84
CA ALA A 180 -10.81 9.14 15.61
C ALA A 180 -10.07 7.90 15.12
N GLN A 181 -10.00 7.69 13.80
CA GLN A 181 -9.26 6.58 13.21
C GLN A 181 -7.74 6.75 13.44
N ALA A 182 -7.20 7.96 13.29
CA ALA A 182 -5.79 8.26 13.53
C ALA A 182 -5.36 7.92 14.97
N MET A 183 -6.17 8.28 15.99
CA MET A 183 -5.90 7.93 17.38
C MET A 183 -5.90 6.40 17.60
N GLN A 184 -6.84 5.68 16.97
CA GLN A 184 -6.86 4.22 17.03
C GLN A 184 -5.64 3.59 16.36
N VAL A 185 -5.25 4.09 15.19
CA VAL A 185 -4.06 3.63 14.46
C VAL A 185 -2.81 3.85 15.29
N GLN A 186 -2.62 5.05 15.85
CA GLN A 186 -1.47 5.37 16.67
C GLN A 186 -1.37 4.46 17.90
N ARG A 187 -2.50 4.21 18.59
CA ARG A 187 -2.54 3.30 19.73
C ARG A 187 -2.16 1.86 19.34
N VAL A 188 -2.83 1.30 18.33
CA VAL A 188 -2.59 -0.08 17.88
C VAL A 188 -1.16 -0.23 17.37
N PHE A 189 -0.64 0.77 16.67
CA PHE A 189 0.74 0.77 16.20
C PHE A 189 1.73 0.79 17.37
N ALA A 190 1.54 1.65 18.37
CA ALA A 190 2.42 1.70 19.54
C ALA A 190 2.49 0.36 20.28
N GLU A 191 1.38 -0.38 20.37
CA GLU A 191 1.32 -1.73 20.95
C GLU A 191 2.10 -2.77 20.11
N LEU A 192 2.19 -2.58 18.78
CA LEU A 192 2.84 -3.50 17.85
C LEU A 192 4.28 -3.12 17.48
N LYS A 193 4.69 -1.87 17.71
CA LYS A 193 5.95 -1.32 17.18
C LYS A 193 7.16 -2.16 17.60
N GLN A 194 7.25 -2.49 18.89
CA GLN A 194 8.35 -3.31 19.41
C GLN A 194 8.42 -4.70 18.77
N LYS A 195 7.27 -5.33 18.48
CA LYS A 195 7.20 -6.61 17.76
C LYS A 195 7.84 -6.48 16.38
N TYR A 196 7.49 -5.42 15.64
CA TYR A 196 8.00 -5.22 14.28
C TYR A 196 9.47 -4.79 14.24
N GLU A 197 9.91 -3.95 15.17
CA GLU A 197 11.33 -3.61 15.31
C GLU A 197 12.18 -4.86 15.58
N THR A 198 11.70 -5.75 16.45
CA THR A 198 12.37 -7.04 16.73
C THR A 198 12.36 -7.95 15.49
N LEU A 199 11.21 -8.06 14.81
CA LEU A 199 11.09 -8.85 13.58
C LEU A 199 12.05 -8.37 12.48
N VAL A 200 12.18 -7.05 12.28
CA VAL A 200 13.10 -6.45 11.32
C VAL A 200 14.56 -6.80 11.66
N ILE A 201 14.91 -6.74 12.95
CA ILE A 201 16.25 -7.12 13.41
C ILE A 201 16.52 -8.59 13.08
N ASP A 202 15.57 -9.48 13.34
CA ASP A 202 15.75 -10.92 13.13
C ASP A 202 15.81 -11.28 11.63
N ILE A 203 14.98 -10.69 10.79
CA ILE A 203 15.06 -10.83 9.32
C ILE A 203 16.44 -10.40 8.82
N ASN A 204 16.98 -9.30 9.34
CA ASN A 204 18.31 -8.82 8.95
C ASN A 204 19.43 -9.75 9.40
N LYS A 205 19.31 -10.39 10.57
CA LYS A 205 20.25 -11.42 11.01
C LYS A 205 20.20 -12.65 10.11
N GLU A 206 19.01 -13.13 9.76
CA GLU A 206 18.84 -14.29 8.85
C GLU A 206 19.45 -14.01 7.48
N LYS A 207 19.24 -12.81 6.91
CA LYS A 207 19.86 -12.42 5.64
C LYS A 207 21.38 -12.29 5.71
N ALA A 208 21.92 -11.87 6.86
CA ALA A 208 23.37 -11.80 7.06
C ALA A 208 24.00 -13.20 7.20
N GLN A 209 23.21 -14.23 7.53
CA GLN A 209 23.67 -15.61 7.50
C GLN A 209 23.73 -16.07 6.04
N ASN A 210 24.95 -16.17 5.52
CA ASN A 210 25.23 -16.71 4.20
C ASN A 210 24.92 -18.22 4.23
N TYR A 211 23.79 -18.64 3.69
CA TYR A 211 23.50 -20.07 3.51
C TYR A 211 24.24 -20.56 2.25
N ASP A 212 25.34 -21.26 2.45
CA ASP A 212 26.17 -21.78 1.35
C ASP A 212 25.56 -23.04 0.68
N ILE A 213 24.54 -23.66 1.28
CA ILE A 213 24.01 -24.95 0.84
C ILE A 213 22.48 -24.97 0.94
N PHE A 214 21.82 -25.16 -0.20
CA PHE A 214 20.40 -25.52 -0.28
C PHE A 214 20.30 -27.04 -0.53
N ILE A 215 19.74 -27.79 0.42
CA ILE A 215 19.49 -29.23 0.25
C ILE A 215 18.00 -29.42 -0.05
N SER A 216 17.70 -29.80 -1.29
CA SER A 216 16.38 -30.30 -1.68
C SER A 216 16.38 -31.83 -1.63
N TYR A 217 15.42 -32.40 -0.92
CA TYR A 217 15.27 -33.85 -0.78
C TYR A 217 13.83 -34.23 -1.17
N SER A 218 13.70 -35.13 -2.15
CA SER A 218 12.42 -35.72 -2.59
C SER A 218 12.42 -37.22 -2.24
N HIS A 219 11.32 -37.70 -1.65
CA HIS A 219 11.10 -39.13 -1.38
C HIS A 219 10.49 -39.89 -2.57
N GLU A 220 10.14 -39.21 -3.67
CA GLU A 220 9.44 -39.83 -4.80
C GLU A 220 10.28 -39.73 -6.08
N THR A 221 10.76 -40.87 -6.56
CA THR A 221 11.14 -41.09 -7.96
C THR A 221 9.86 -41.11 -8.79
N SER A 222 9.71 -40.16 -9.70
CA SER A 222 8.65 -40.15 -10.72
C SER A 222 8.69 -41.45 -11.52
N THR A 223 7.58 -42.19 -11.53
CA THR A 223 7.30 -43.31 -12.43
C THR A 223 6.89 -42.84 -13.81
#